data_AF-F4L832-F1
#
_entry.id   AF-F4L832-F1
#
_cell.length_a   1.000
_cell.length_b   1.000
_cell.length_c   1.000
_cell.angle_alpha   90.00
_cell.angle_beta   90.00
_cell.angle_gamma   90.00
#
_symmetry.space_group_name_H-M   'P 1'
#
loop_
_entity.id
_entity.type
_entity.pdbx_description
1 polymer ?
#
loop_
_entity_poly.entity_id
_entity_poly.type
_entity_poly.pdbx_seq_one_letter_code
_entity_poly.pdbx_strand_id
1 'polypeptide(L)'
;MEQKNLGWAYYREYYKGLIHEEIEGKIKMSGGSVEAQKMFKNGYPLRYQGEYLDLLHERLRKSANAMIEGQIAGRGILSGVGIKHNMGLLNELVMGFTFDFTTGMPFIAGSSLKGALRAHCERNTPTILQPLLENEQHPFTQKQFVDLLFEGKDTRNPKAPRWLSTYEQCHFIGAAPAVDVLLGTDIITPHQHPLKKPTPLPFLKMQAGGHFQFYFYLSAHVTSFFPADQLLDCFAQMLTRYGLGAKTNYDFGRIDQATWEKF
;
A
#
# COMPACT_ATOMS: atom_id res chain seq x y z
N MET A 1 6.32 24.40 9.35
CA MET A 1 7.35 23.37 9.11
C MET A 1 7.54 23.36 7.60
N GLU A 2 8.78 23.48 7.12
CA GLU A 2 9.07 23.55 5.67
C GLU A 2 8.76 22.20 4.99
N GLN A 3 8.35 22.24 3.71
CA GLN A 3 8.21 21.04 2.89
C GLN A 3 9.55 20.34 2.75
N LYS A 4 9.53 19.02 2.89
CA LYS A 4 10.73 18.17 2.82
C LYS A 4 10.45 16.95 1.97
N ASN A 5 11.35 16.58 1.08
CA ASN A 5 11.27 15.30 0.39
C ASN A 5 11.39 14.16 1.43
N LEU A 6 10.26 13.54 1.80
CA LEU A 6 10.21 12.58 2.91
C LEU A 6 10.99 11.31 2.59
N GLY A 7 11.02 10.89 1.33
CA GLY A 7 11.85 9.77 0.87
C GLY A 7 13.33 10.04 1.09
N TRP A 8 13.82 11.23 0.73
CA TRP A 8 15.23 11.60 0.98
C TRP A 8 15.53 11.75 2.47
N ALA A 9 14.61 12.33 3.23
CA ALA A 9 14.72 12.43 4.68
C ALA A 9 14.79 11.03 5.34
N TYR A 10 13.99 10.08 4.86
CA TYR A 10 13.98 8.70 5.35
C TYR A 10 15.25 7.96 4.94
N TYR A 11 15.54 7.83 3.64
CA TYR A 11 16.64 7.00 3.15
C TYR A 11 18.03 7.60 3.36
N ARG A 12 18.17 8.93 3.47
CA ARG A 12 19.48 9.59 3.55
C ARG A 12 19.67 10.41 4.82
N GLU A 13 18.80 11.38 5.10
CA GLU A 13 19.03 12.26 6.27
C GLU A 13 18.95 11.52 7.60
N TYR A 14 18.08 10.53 7.71
CA TYR A 14 17.96 9.69 8.90
C TYR A 14 19.32 9.13 9.37
N TYR A 15 20.20 8.82 8.41
CA TYR A 15 21.55 8.30 8.64
C TYR A 15 22.67 9.35 8.55
N LYS A 16 22.36 10.60 8.17
CA LYS A 16 23.38 11.64 7.98
C LYS A 16 24.04 11.98 9.32
N GLY A 17 25.37 12.00 9.35
CA GLY A 17 26.13 12.36 10.56
C GLY A 17 26.24 11.24 11.59
N LEU A 18 25.83 10.03 11.23
CA LEU A 18 26.15 8.85 12.05
C LEU A 18 27.65 8.61 12.03
N ILE A 19 28.23 8.60 13.23
CA ILE A 19 29.60 8.18 13.49
C ILE A 19 29.54 6.72 13.89
N HIS A 20 30.45 5.93 13.30
CA HIS A 20 30.59 4.52 13.59
C HIS A 20 31.37 4.36 14.91
N GLU A 21 30.66 4.08 16.00
CA GLU A 21 31.26 3.71 17.28
C GLU A 21 30.92 2.27 17.62
N GLU A 22 31.95 1.44 17.74
CA GLU A 22 31.84 0.07 18.21
C GLU A 22 31.91 0.06 19.74
N ILE A 23 30.80 -0.30 20.38
CA ILE A 23 30.71 -0.39 21.85
C ILE A 23 30.22 -1.80 22.18
N GLU A 24 31.04 -2.58 22.89
CA GLU A 24 30.73 -3.97 23.28
C GLU A 24 30.38 -4.88 22.08
N GLY A 25 31.07 -4.71 20.94
CA GLY A 25 30.84 -5.51 19.72
C GLY A 25 29.49 -5.23 19.03
N LYS A 26 28.80 -4.15 19.42
CA LYS A 26 27.59 -3.64 18.75
C LYS A 26 27.83 -2.23 18.25
N ILE A 27 27.37 -1.98 17.03
CA ILE A 27 27.40 -0.64 16.45
C ILE A 27 26.29 0.19 17.10
N LYS A 28 26.67 1.27 17.78
CA LYS A 28 25.72 2.25 18.32
C LYS A 28 25.71 3.51 17.44
N MET A 29 24.58 4.20 17.46
CA MET A 29 24.45 5.52 16.86
C MET A 29 25.09 6.55 17.79
N SER A 30 26.23 7.14 17.41
CA SER A 30 26.71 8.41 17.96
C SER A 30 26.65 9.46 16.84
N GLY A 31 25.98 10.59 17.06
CA GLY A 31 25.69 11.54 15.98
C GLY A 31 24.60 11.06 15.00
N GLY A 32 24.02 12.00 14.24
CA GLY A 32 22.88 11.79 13.34
C GLY A 32 22.10 13.09 13.11
N SER A 33 21.29 13.20 12.05
CA SER A 33 20.30 14.29 11.96
C SER A 33 19.25 14.08 13.06
N VAL A 34 19.51 14.70 14.21
CA VAL A 34 18.61 14.72 15.37
C VAL A 34 17.21 15.15 14.94
N GLU A 35 17.14 16.05 13.96
CA GLU A 35 15.89 16.54 13.40
C GLU A 35 15.12 15.45 12.63
N ALA A 36 15.73 14.78 11.64
CA ALA A 36 15.03 13.74 10.86
C ALA A 36 14.62 12.54 11.73
N GLN A 37 15.48 12.14 12.68
CA GLN A 37 15.16 11.05 13.60
C GLN A 37 14.03 11.41 14.56
N LYS A 38 14.04 12.63 15.13
CA LYS A 38 12.93 13.13 15.96
C LYS A 38 11.65 13.28 15.14
N MET A 39 11.76 13.75 13.90
CA MET A 39 10.62 13.93 12.99
C MET A 39 9.84 12.63 12.78
N PHE A 40 10.51 11.53 12.43
CA PHE A 40 9.82 10.25 12.24
C PHE A 40 9.32 9.65 13.56
N LYS A 41 10.13 9.71 14.64
CA LYS A 41 9.75 9.15 15.95
C LYS A 41 8.57 9.88 16.61
N ASN A 42 8.51 11.20 16.48
CA ASN A 42 7.43 12.01 17.05
C ASN A 42 6.18 12.05 16.14
N GLY A 43 6.30 11.52 14.93
CA GLY A 43 5.29 11.54 13.89
C GLY A 43 5.35 12.81 13.04
N TYR A 44 4.94 12.65 11.77
CA TYR A 44 5.01 13.72 10.77
C TYR A 44 3.68 13.87 10.00
N PRO A 45 2.92 14.96 10.21
CA PRO A 45 1.67 15.21 9.50
C PRO A 45 1.92 15.49 8.00
N LEU A 46 1.22 14.78 7.11
CA LEU A 46 1.37 14.96 5.66
C LEU A 46 0.76 16.26 5.13
N ARG A 47 -0.12 16.94 5.88
CA ARG A 47 -0.58 18.29 5.55
C ARG A 47 0.54 19.31 5.33
N TYR A 48 1.75 19.06 5.85
CA TYR A 48 2.92 19.89 5.60
C TYR A 48 3.54 19.67 4.20
N GLN A 49 3.00 18.75 3.41
CA GLN A 49 3.51 18.33 2.10
C GLN A 49 2.54 18.62 0.95
N GLY A 50 1.61 19.57 1.14
CA GLY A 50 0.50 19.84 0.20
C GLY A 50 0.90 19.77 -1.28
N GLU A 51 1.89 20.57 -1.72
CA GLU A 51 2.31 20.60 -3.12
C GLU A 51 2.87 19.25 -3.63
N TYR A 52 3.69 18.56 -2.84
CA TYR A 52 4.22 17.24 -3.23
C TYR A 52 3.15 16.16 -3.22
N LEU A 53 2.16 16.28 -2.34
CA LEU A 53 1.04 15.37 -2.30
C LEU A 53 0.11 15.59 -3.49
N ASP A 54 -0.18 16.84 -3.82
CA ASP A 54 -0.97 17.23 -4.99
C ASP A 54 -0.32 16.73 -6.29
N LEU A 55 1.00 16.87 -6.42
CA LEU A 55 1.76 16.33 -7.56
C LEU A 55 1.69 14.80 -7.65
N LEU A 56 1.72 14.10 -6.51
CA LEU A 56 1.56 12.64 -6.49
C LEU A 56 0.15 12.26 -6.97
N HIS A 57 -0.89 12.90 -6.44
CA HIS A 57 -2.28 12.66 -6.84
C HIS A 57 -2.51 12.98 -8.32
N GLU A 58 -1.99 14.11 -8.83
CA GLU A 58 -2.08 14.48 -10.25
C GLU A 58 -1.51 13.37 -11.14
N ARG A 59 -0.34 12.85 -10.80
CA ARG A 59 0.32 11.79 -11.57
C ARG A 59 -0.44 10.47 -11.53
N LEU A 60 -0.97 10.08 -10.37
CA LEU A 60 -1.78 8.86 -10.26
C LEU A 60 -3.11 9.01 -11.01
N ARG A 61 -3.76 10.16 -10.88
CA ARG A 61 -5.05 10.47 -11.52
C ARG A 61 -4.93 10.56 -13.04
N LYS A 62 -3.83 11.06 -13.60
CA LYS A 62 -3.56 11.08 -15.06
C LYS A 62 -3.61 9.72 -15.73
N SER A 63 -3.33 8.65 -14.99
CA SER A 63 -3.31 7.27 -15.49
C SER A 63 -4.51 6.45 -15.05
N ALA A 64 -5.50 7.07 -14.39
CA ALA A 64 -6.66 6.41 -13.81
C ALA A 64 -7.96 6.94 -14.43
N ASN A 65 -9.03 6.18 -14.32
CA ASN A 65 -10.41 6.60 -14.61
C ASN A 65 -11.39 6.26 -13.47
N ALA A 66 -10.88 5.70 -12.37
CA ALA A 66 -11.63 5.43 -11.16
C ALA A 66 -10.73 5.47 -9.93
N MET A 67 -11.35 5.73 -8.78
CA MET A 67 -10.67 5.76 -7.49
C MET A 67 -11.57 5.21 -6.38
N ILE A 68 -10.94 4.61 -5.38
CA ILE A 68 -11.56 4.29 -4.09
C ILE A 68 -10.88 5.13 -3.03
N GLU A 69 -11.63 5.80 -2.17
CA GLU A 69 -11.13 6.42 -0.96
C GLU A 69 -11.56 5.58 0.25
N GLY A 70 -10.68 5.37 1.22
CA GLY A 70 -11.02 4.69 2.46
C GLY A 70 -10.20 5.18 3.64
N GLN A 71 -10.81 5.20 4.82
CA GLN A 71 -10.17 5.63 6.06
C GLN A 71 -9.33 4.49 6.64
N ILE A 72 -8.07 4.76 7.00
CA ILE A 72 -7.23 3.76 7.64
C ILE A 72 -7.65 3.57 9.10
N ALA A 73 -7.82 2.32 9.51
CA ALA A 73 -8.25 1.93 10.85
C ALA A 73 -7.22 1.04 11.57
N GLY A 74 -7.59 0.53 12.74
CA GLY A 74 -6.77 -0.37 13.55
C GLY A 74 -5.44 0.27 13.97
N ARG A 75 -4.34 -0.43 13.75
CA ARG A 75 -2.99 0.06 14.07
C ARG A 75 -2.40 0.98 13.00
N GLY A 76 -3.16 1.34 11.98
CA GLY A 76 -2.64 2.07 10.83
C GLY A 76 -2.20 1.13 9.71
N ILE A 77 -1.61 1.67 8.64
CA ILE A 77 -1.17 0.89 7.49
C ILE A 77 0.35 0.73 7.48
N LEU A 78 0.79 -0.49 7.22
CA LEU A 78 2.18 -0.86 7.06
C LEU A 78 2.38 -1.42 5.65
N SER A 79 3.20 -0.75 4.85
CA SER A 79 3.65 -1.26 3.55
C SER A 79 5.16 -1.40 3.55
N GLY A 80 5.74 -1.95 2.48
CA GLY A 80 7.19 -1.94 2.24
C GLY A 80 8.07 -2.73 3.23
N VAL A 81 7.50 -3.66 4.01
CA VAL A 81 8.24 -4.53 4.96
C VAL A 81 9.39 -5.32 4.31
N GLY A 82 9.30 -5.59 3.00
CA GLY A 82 10.37 -6.24 2.23
C GLY A 82 11.55 -5.33 1.88
N ILE A 83 11.40 -4.00 2.04
CA ILE A 83 12.44 -3.03 1.73
C ILE A 83 13.29 -2.82 2.98
N LYS A 84 14.53 -3.29 2.92
CA LYS A 84 15.49 -3.10 3.99
C LYS A 84 15.85 -1.63 4.12
N HIS A 85 15.73 -1.11 5.33
CA HIS A 85 16.17 0.21 5.72
C HIS A 85 16.99 0.06 7.00
N ASN A 86 18.00 -0.79 7.00
CA ASN A 86 18.74 -1.10 8.22
C ASN A 86 20.25 -1.13 7.93
N MET A 87 21.03 -0.57 8.85
CA MET A 87 22.49 -0.56 8.84
C MET A 87 23.07 -1.44 9.97
N GLY A 88 22.22 -2.13 10.73
CA GLY A 88 22.62 -2.96 11.88
C GLY A 88 22.70 -2.19 13.19
N LEU A 89 22.09 -0.99 13.25
CA LEU A 89 22.14 -0.09 14.38
C LEU A 89 21.03 -0.40 15.40
N LEU A 90 21.34 -0.25 16.68
CA LEU A 90 20.33 -0.44 17.74
C LEU A 90 19.23 0.64 17.65
N ASN A 91 17.96 0.22 17.68
CA ASN A 91 16.77 1.09 17.64
C ASN A 91 16.62 1.93 16.35
N GLU A 92 17.22 1.51 15.23
CA GLU A 92 16.96 2.11 13.94
C GLU A 92 15.57 1.73 13.39
N LEU A 93 15.01 2.57 12.51
CA LEU A 93 13.81 2.22 11.76
C LEU A 93 14.21 1.22 10.67
N VAL A 94 14.05 -0.08 10.93
CA VAL A 94 14.60 -1.13 10.06
C VAL A 94 13.82 -1.34 8.75
N MET A 95 12.57 -0.86 8.69
CA MET A 95 11.65 -1.04 7.56
C MET A 95 10.54 0.01 7.59
N GLY A 96 9.79 0.13 6.49
CA GLY A 96 8.74 1.13 6.38
C GLY A 96 8.18 1.23 4.96
N PHE A 97 7.69 2.41 4.61
CA PHE A 97 7.06 2.67 3.31
C PHE A 97 8.04 2.75 2.15
N THR A 98 7.51 2.50 0.95
CA THR A 98 8.11 2.97 -0.29
C THR A 98 7.76 4.44 -0.48
N PHE A 99 8.72 5.23 -0.93
CA PHE A 99 8.52 6.64 -1.25
C PHE A 99 8.64 6.85 -2.75
N ASP A 100 7.77 7.71 -3.27
CA ASP A 100 7.81 8.12 -4.65
C ASP A 100 9.11 8.89 -4.92
N PHE A 101 9.81 8.53 -5.99
CA PHE A 101 11.12 9.10 -6.29
C PHE A 101 11.03 10.57 -6.73
N THR A 102 9.89 11.01 -7.26
CA THR A 102 9.70 12.38 -7.77
C THR A 102 9.30 13.33 -6.65
N THR A 103 8.26 12.98 -5.90
CA THR A 103 7.65 13.83 -4.87
C THR A 103 8.22 13.57 -3.47
N GLY A 104 8.89 12.43 -3.27
CA GLY A 104 9.31 11.99 -1.95
C GLY A 104 8.14 11.54 -1.07
N MET A 105 6.93 11.43 -1.59
CA MET A 105 5.74 11.08 -0.81
C MET A 105 5.60 9.56 -0.66
N PRO A 106 5.17 9.08 0.52
CA PRO A 106 4.94 7.65 0.70
C PRO A 106 3.73 7.20 -0.14
N PHE A 107 3.84 6.03 -0.76
CA PHE A 107 2.78 5.48 -1.62
C PHE A 107 2.75 3.95 -1.53
N ILE A 108 1.64 3.36 -1.99
CA ILE A 108 1.52 1.92 -2.17
C ILE A 108 1.57 1.63 -3.67
N ALA A 109 2.49 0.76 -4.07
CA ALA A 109 2.66 0.38 -5.46
C ALA A 109 1.41 -0.34 -6.00
N GLY A 110 1.08 -0.07 -7.26
CA GLY A 110 0.01 -0.73 -7.99
C GLY A 110 0.09 -2.27 -7.97
N SER A 111 1.30 -2.82 -8.03
CA SER A 111 1.54 -4.26 -7.91
C SER A 111 1.16 -4.84 -6.54
N SER A 112 1.39 -4.08 -5.45
CA SER A 112 0.97 -4.48 -4.10
C SER A 112 -0.55 -4.43 -3.94
N LEU A 113 -1.19 -3.39 -4.49
CA LEU A 113 -2.65 -3.28 -4.53
C LEU A 113 -3.28 -4.43 -5.33
N LYS A 114 -2.77 -4.65 -6.55
CA LYS A 114 -3.18 -5.75 -7.45
C LYS A 114 -3.02 -7.10 -6.77
N GLY A 115 -1.86 -7.36 -6.17
CA GLY A 115 -1.57 -8.64 -5.51
C GLY A 115 -2.48 -8.90 -4.31
N ALA A 116 -2.80 -7.87 -3.53
CA ALA A 116 -3.73 -7.99 -2.41
C ALA A 116 -5.15 -8.30 -2.87
N LEU A 117 -5.69 -7.51 -3.81
CA LEU A 117 -7.04 -7.72 -4.34
C LEU A 117 -7.16 -9.08 -5.03
N ARG A 118 -6.14 -9.49 -5.80
CA ARG A 118 -6.07 -10.83 -6.40
C ARG A 118 -6.14 -11.93 -5.34
N ALA A 119 -5.31 -11.84 -4.30
CA ALA A 119 -5.27 -12.84 -3.24
C ALA A 119 -6.61 -12.92 -2.49
N HIS A 120 -7.29 -11.79 -2.30
CA HIS A 120 -8.63 -11.76 -1.71
C HIS A 120 -9.66 -12.43 -2.62
N CYS A 121 -9.60 -12.20 -3.93
CA CYS A 121 -10.45 -12.90 -4.91
C CYS A 121 -10.22 -14.41 -4.88
N GLU A 122 -8.97 -14.87 -4.77
CA GLU A 122 -8.61 -16.30 -4.79
C GLU A 122 -9.00 -17.05 -3.50
N ARG A 123 -9.16 -16.34 -2.36
CA ARG A 123 -9.48 -16.92 -1.04
C ARG A 123 -10.93 -17.44 -0.89
N ASN A 124 -11.67 -17.57 -2.00
CA ASN A 124 -13.09 -17.93 -2.02
C ASN A 124 -13.96 -16.95 -1.23
N THR A 125 -14.16 -15.76 -1.80
CA THR A 125 -15.18 -14.78 -1.39
C THR A 125 -16.42 -14.89 -2.26
N PRO A 126 -17.22 -15.98 -2.17
CA PRO A 126 -18.40 -16.13 -3.01
C PRO A 126 -19.31 -14.92 -2.82
N THR A 127 -19.61 -14.48 -1.60
CA THR A 127 -20.54 -13.37 -1.36
C THR A 127 -20.16 -12.04 -2.00
N ILE A 128 -18.86 -11.69 -2.07
CA ILE A 128 -18.41 -10.41 -2.66
C ILE A 128 -18.37 -10.51 -4.18
N LEU A 129 -17.93 -11.66 -4.72
CA LEU A 129 -17.79 -11.86 -6.17
C LEU A 129 -19.08 -12.29 -6.85
N GLN A 130 -20.06 -12.81 -6.10
CA GLN A 130 -21.29 -13.38 -6.63
C GLN A 130 -22.03 -12.44 -7.60
N PRO A 131 -22.21 -11.14 -7.30
CA PRO A 131 -22.87 -10.23 -8.25
C PRO A 131 -22.15 -10.11 -9.60
N LEU A 132 -20.83 -10.32 -9.63
CA LEU A 132 -20.01 -10.27 -10.83
C LEU A 132 -20.00 -11.62 -11.58
N LEU A 133 -20.03 -12.75 -10.87
CA LEU A 133 -19.92 -14.09 -11.46
C LEU A 133 -21.26 -14.64 -11.96
N GLU A 134 -22.37 -14.27 -11.32
CA GLU A 134 -23.73 -14.74 -11.65
C GLU A 134 -24.42 -13.88 -12.73
N ASN A 135 -23.65 -13.11 -13.50
CA ASN A 135 -24.19 -12.35 -14.63
C ASN A 135 -24.71 -13.32 -15.72
N GLU A 136 -26.03 -13.37 -15.88
CA GLU A 136 -26.73 -14.28 -16.81
C GLU A 136 -26.28 -14.11 -18.27
N GLN A 137 -25.82 -12.91 -18.67
CA GLN A 137 -25.37 -12.66 -20.04
C GLN A 137 -24.00 -13.28 -20.32
N HIS A 138 -23.14 -13.34 -19.30
CA HIS A 138 -21.76 -13.80 -19.43
C HIS A 138 -21.31 -14.52 -18.14
N PRO A 139 -21.55 -15.84 -17.99
CA PRO A 139 -21.11 -16.57 -16.81
C PRO A 139 -19.59 -16.68 -16.79
N PHE A 140 -18.97 -16.26 -15.69
CA PHE A 140 -17.55 -16.43 -15.43
C PHE A 140 -17.33 -17.36 -14.24
N THR A 141 -16.38 -18.28 -14.37
CA THR A 141 -15.78 -18.90 -13.19
C THR A 141 -14.89 -17.87 -12.47
N GLN A 142 -14.71 -18.03 -11.16
CA GLN A 142 -13.77 -17.21 -10.37
C GLN A 142 -12.36 -17.21 -10.97
N LYS A 143 -11.91 -18.35 -11.52
CA LYS A 143 -10.62 -18.43 -12.21
C LYS A 143 -10.57 -17.54 -13.45
N GLN A 144 -11.61 -17.57 -14.29
CA GLN A 144 -11.67 -16.73 -15.50
C GLN A 144 -11.75 -15.24 -15.14
N PHE A 145 -12.48 -14.88 -14.07
CA PHE A 145 -12.47 -13.52 -13.53
C PHE A 145 -11.06 -13.09 -13.12
N VAL A 146 -10.36 -13.93 -12.35
CA VAL A 146 -9.00 -13.63 -11.88
C VAL A 146 -8.02 -13.53 -13.06
N ASP A 147 -8.05 -14.48 -13.99
CA ASP A 147 -7.18 -14.48 -15.17
C ASP A 147 -7.41 -13.21 -16.02
N LEU A 148 -8.66 -12.81 -16.25
CA LEU A 148 -9.00 -11.66 -17.08
C LEU A 148 -8.56 -10.35 -16.41
N LEU A 149 -8.93 -10.15 -15.15
CA LEU A 149 -8.76 -8.88 -14.44
C LEU A 149 -7.33 -8.69 -13.93
N PHE A 150 -6.67 -9.75 -13.47
CA PHE A 150 -5.35 -9.67 -12.84
C PHE A 150 -4.22 -10.25 -13.69
N GLU A 151 -4.45 -11.19 -14.59
CA GLU A 151 -3.37 -11.76 -15.42
C GLU A 151 -3.36 -11.21 -16.85
N GLY A 152 -4.38 -10.43 -17.23
CA GLY A 152 -4.53 -9.94 -18.60
C GLY A 152 -4.71 -11.10 -19.58
N LYS A 153 -5.40 -12.16 -19.15
CA LYS A 153 -5.56 -13.40 -19.90
C LYS A 153 -7.02 -13.80 -19.95
N ASP A 154 -7.60 -13.78 -21.15
CA ASP A 154 -8.94 -14.26 -21.40
C ASP A 154 -8.93 -15.79 -21.57
N THR A 155 -9.48 -16.49 -20.58
CA THR A 155 -9.56 -17.97 -20.52
C THR A 155 -10.98 -18.49 -20.69
N ARG A 156 -11.90 -17.68 -21.25
CA ARG A 156 -13.27 -18.12 -21.57
C ARG A 156 -13.33 -19.26 -22.58
N ASN A 157 -12.36 -19.30 -23.50
CA ASN A 157 -12.10 -20.46 -24.35
C ASN A 157 -10.87 -21.22 -23.84
N PRO A 158 -11.03 -22.32 -23.06
CA PRO A 158 -9.90 -23.03 -22.48
C PRO A 158 -8.95 -23.65 -23.52
N LYS A 159 -9.45 -23.94 -24.74
CA LYS A 159 -8.65 -24.53 -25.83
C LYS A 159 -7.79 -23.49 -26.55
N ALA A 160 -8.14 -22.21 -26.45
CA ALA A 160 -7.45 -21.11 -27.11
C ALA A 160 -7.47 -19.86 -26.22
N PRO A 161 -6.71 -19.86 -25.10
CA PRO A 161 -6.62 -18.70 -24.24
C PRO A 161 -5.96 -17.53 -24.97
N ARG A 162 -6.48 -16.32 -24.77
CA ARG A 162 -6.00 -15.09 -25.42
C ARG A 162 -5.34 -14.17 -24.41
N TRP A 163 -4.15 -13.66 -24.73
CA TRP A 163 -3.53 -12.58 -23.96
C TRP A 163 -4.10 -11.23 -24.40
N LEU A 164 -4.51 -10.42 -23.45
CA LEU A 164 -5.02 -9.07 -23.67
C LEU A 164 -3.86 -8.12 -23.96
N SER A 165 -4.06 -7.19 -24.90
CA SER A 165 -3.14 -6.05 -25.04
C SER A 165 -3.22 -5.12 -23.83
N THR A 166 -2.22 -4.27 -23.63
CA THR A 166 -2.19 -3.30 -22.51
C THR A 166 -3.45 -2.43 -22.44
N TYR A 167 -4.02 -2.04 -23.58
CA TYR A 167 -5.23 -1.21 -23.64
C TYR A 167 -6.52 -1.95 -23.25
N GLU A 168 -6.52 -3.27 -23.39
CA GLU A 168 -7.66 -4.12 -23.01
C GLU A 168 -7.61 -4.52 -21.52
N GLN A 169 -6.48 -4.32 -20.84
CA GLN A 169 -6.30 -4.69 -19.43
C GLN A 169 -6.72 -3.57 -18.48
N CYS A 170 -7.20 -3.94 -17.30
CA CYS A 170 -7.29 -3.02 -16.18
C CYS A 170 -5.91 -2.80 -15.55
N HIS A 171 -5.62 -1.57 -15.14
CA HIS A 171 -4.37 -1.22 -14.45
C HIS A 171 -4.66 -0.78 -13.02
N PHE A 172 -3.91 -1.36 -12.09
CA PHE A 172 -3.93 -0.97 -10.68
C PHE A 172 -2.78 0.02 -10.51
N ILE A 173 -3.10 1.31 -10.45
CA ILE A 173 -2.08 2.37 -10.58
C ILE A 173 -1.26 2.49 -9.29
N GLY A 174 -1.95 2.48 -8.15
CA GLY A 174 -1.32 2.57 -6.83
C GLY A 174 -2.25 3.22 -5.81
N ALA A 175 -1.72 3.53 -4.64
CA ALA A 175 -2.44 4.29 -3.64
C ALA A 175 -1.59 5.39 -3.04
N ALA A 176 -2.21 6.54 -2.77
CA ALA A 176 -1.60 7.67 -2.10
C ALA A 176 -2.38 8.02 -0.82
N PRO A 177 -1.69 8.48 0.24
CA PRO A 177 -2.36 9.01 1.42
C PRO A 177 -3.03 10.36 1.11
N ALA A 178 -4.10 10.70 1.80
CA ALA A 178 -4.66 12.04 1.80
C ALA A 178 -3.89 12.98 2.77
N VAL A 179 -4.20 14.28 2.72
CA VAL A 179 -3.52 15.33 3.51
C VAL A 179 -3.62 15.13 5.03
N ASP A 180 -4.65 14.44 5.49
CA ASP A 180 -4.98 14.23 6.91
C ASP A 180 -4.16 13.10 7.56
N VAL A 181 -3.35 12.39 6.77
CA VAL A 181 -2.55 11.26 7.25
C VAL A 181 -1.34 11.72 8.08
N LEU A 182 -1.09 10.99 9.16
CA LEU A 182 0.07 11.15 10.04
C LEU A 182 1.04 9.97 9.85
N LEU A 183 2.29 10.25 9.48
CA LEU A 183 3.37 9.26 9.58
C LEU A 183 3.73 9.05 11.04
N GLY A 184 4.07 7.82 11.41
CA GLY A 184 4.53 7.50 12.75
C GLY A 184 5.32 6.21 12.79
N THR A 185 5.72 5.80 13.99
CA THR A 185 6.52 4.59 14.20
C THR A 185 5.79 3.59 15.07
N ASP A 186 6.11 2.32 14.90
CA ASP A 186 5.66 1.23 15.76
C ASP A 186 6.80 0.20 15.86
N ILE A 187 6.68 -0.80 16.72
CA ILE A 187 7.75 -1.75 17.03
C ILE A 187 7.24 -3.18 16.90
N ILE A 188 7.99 -4.01 16.19
CA ILE A 188 7.81 -5.47 16.21
C ILE A 188 8.94 -6.06 17.05
N THR A 189 8.62 -6.97 17.96
CA THR A 189 9.59 -7.70 18.76
C THR A 189 9.54 -9.19 18.41
N PRO A 190 10.35 -9.68 17.45
CA PRO A 190 10.42 -11.11 17.18
C PRO A 190 10.99 -11.84 18.40
N HIS A 191 10.36 -12.95 18.77
CA HIS A 191 10.86 -13.85 19.82
C HIS A 191 11.30 -15.15 19.16
N GLN A 192 12.61 -15.40 19.07
CA GLN A 192 13.12 -16.71 18.63
C GLN A 192 12.94 -17.79 19.71
N HIS A 193 12.74 -17.40 20.97
CA HIS A 193 12.46 -18.29 22.10
C HIS A 193 11.67 -17.51 23.18
N PRO A 194 10.66 -18.09 23.85
CA PRO A 194 9.79 -17.39 24.81
C PRO A 194 10.52 -16.69 25.97
N LEU A 195 11.66 -17.26 26.40
CA LEU A 195 12.46 -16.76 27.52
C LEU A 195 13.64 -15.87 27.12
N LYS A 196 13.90 -15.70 25.81
CA LYS A 196 14.98 -14.83 25.34
C LYS A 196 14.49 -13.38 25.28
N LYS A 197 15.38 -12.44 25.61
CA LYS A 197 15.10 -11.00 25.49
C LYS A 197 14.69 -10.68 24.04
N PRO A 198 13.55 -10.01 23.82
CA PRO A 198 13.14 -9.59 22.49
C PRO A 198 14.15 -8.61 21.90
N THR A 199 14.27 -8.61 20.58
CA THR A 199 14.98 -7.57 19.82
C THR A 199 13.93 -6.62 19.24
N PRO A 200 13.78 -5.39 19.77
CA PRO A 200 12.89 -4.40 19.17
C PRO A 200 13.33 -4.06 17.76
N LEU A 201 12.39 -4.13 16.81
CA LEU A 201 12.54 -3.72 15.43
C LEU A 201 11.53 -2.58 15.16
N PRO A 202 11.93 -1.32 15.41
CA PRO A 202 11.14 -0.16 15.05
C PRO A 202 10.92 -0.08 13.54
N PHE A 203 9.74 0.36 13.11
CA PHE A 203 9.40 0.54 11.71
C PHE A 203 8.50 1.75 11.51
N LEU A 204 8.56 2.31 10.29
CA LEU A 204 7.69 3.41 9.88
C LEU A 204 6.34 2.88 9.42
N LYS A 205 5.26 3.52 9.88
CA LYS A 205 3.88 3.26 9.46
C LYS A 205 3.14 4.57 9.15
N MET A 206 1.97 4.47 8.54
CA MET A 206 0.99 5.57 8.63
C MET A 206 -0.01 5.24 9.72
N GLN A 207 -0.36 6.23 10.53
CA GLN A 207 -1.30 6.06 11.63
C GLN A 207 -2.74 5.93 11.12
N ALA A 208 -3.60 5.36 11.96
CA ALA A 208 -5.03 5.31 11.71
C ALA A 208 -5.66 6.72 11.77
N GLY A 209 -6.83 6.86 11.17
CA GLY A 209 -7.64 8.08 11.14
C GLY A 209 -7.54 8.86 9.83
N GLY A 210 -6.41 8.77 9.11
CA GLY A 210 -6.25 9.41 7.81
C GLY A 210 -6.76 8.56 6.65
N HIS A 211 -6.98 9.19 5.50
CA HIS A 211 -7.56 8.54 4.31
C HIS A 211 -6.50 8.11 3.29
N PHE A 212 -6.85 7.10 2.50
CA PHE A 212 -6.07 6.65 1.35
C PHE A 212 -6.93 6.61 0.10
N GLN A 213 -6.33 7.04 -1.01
CA GLN A 213 -6.93 7.01 -2.33
C GLN A 213 -6.23 5.97 -3.20
N PHE A 214 -6.99 4.97 -3.65
CA PHE A 214 -6.57 3.85 -4.49
C PHE A 214 -7.01 4.12 -5.93
N TYR A 215 -6.08 4.13 -6.87
CA TYR A 215 -6.32 4.53 -8.26
C TYR A 215 -6.31 3.34 -9.21
N PHE A 216 -7.30 3.32 -10.10
CA PHE A 216 -7.51 2.25 -11.08
C PHE A 216 -7.75 2.84 -12.47
N TYR A 217 -7.28 2.12 -13.48
CA TYR A 217 -7.77 2.23 -14.84
C TYR A 217 -8.59 0.99 -15.15
N LEU A 218 -9.90 1.15 -15.35
CA LEU A 218 -10.81 0.09 -15.74
C LEU A 218 -11.02 0.16 -17.26
N SER A 219 -10.59 -0.86 -17.99
CA SER A 219 -10.67 -0.85 -19.44
C SER A 219 -12.11 -1.07 -19.94
N ALA A 220 -12.42 -0.50 -21.11
CA ALA A 220 -13.70 -0.76 -21.79
C ALA A 220 -13.92 -2.26 -22.08
N HIS A 221 -12.84 -2.99 -22.37
CA HIS A 221 -12.91 -4.43 -22.63
C HIS A 221 -13.38 -5.20 -21.39
N VAL A 222 -12.74 -4.99 -20.23
CA VAL A 222 -13.12 -5.69 -19.00
C VAL A 222 -14.49 -5.22 -18.51
N THR A 223 -14.77 -3.91 -18.61
CA THR A 223 -16.05 -3.36 -18.17
C THR A 223 -17.25 -3.73 -19.04
N SER A 224 -17.00 -4.24 -20.26
CA SER A 224 -18.05 -4.88 -21.07
C SER A 224 -18.57 -6.19 -20.48
N PHE A 225 -17.78 -6.84 -19.62
CA PHE A 225 -18.18 -8.06 -18.89
C PHE A 225 -18.60 -7.77 -17.45
N PHE A 226 -17.92 -6.83 -16.81
CA PHE A 226 -18.08 -6.50 -15.40
C PHE A 226 -18.30 -4.99 -15.26
N PRO A 227 -19.56 -4.53 -15.09
CA PRO A 227 -19.85 -3.11 -14.95
C PRO A 227 -18.90 -2.44 -13.94
N ALA A 228 -18.36 -1.28 -14.31
CA ALA A 228 -17.33 -0.60 -13.51
C ALA A 228 -17.74 -0.41 -12.03
N ASP A 229 -19.02 -0.11 -11.79
CA ASP A 229 -19.56 0.14 -10.46
C ASP A 229 -19.54 -1.12 -9.61
N GLN A 230 -19.89 -2.28 -10.19
CA GLN A 230 -19.83 -3.56 -9.50
C GLN A 230 -18.37 -3.99 -9.21
N LEU A 231 -17.43 -3.68 -10.11
CA LEU A 231 -16.00 -3.92 -9.86
C LEU A 231 -15.50 -3.06 -8.69
N LEU A 232 -15.85 -1.77 -8.67
CA LEU A 232 -15.45 -0.86 -7.62
C LEU A 232 -16.08 -1.23 -6.27
N ASP A 233 -17.37 -1.62 -6.26
CA ASP A 233 -18.04 -2.15 -5.07
C ASP A 233 -17.33 -3.40 -4.54
N CYS A 234 -16.96 -4.32 -5.43
CA CYS A 234 -16.22 -5.52 -5.06
C CYS A 234 -14.86 -5.18 -4.44
N PHE A 235 -14.10 -4.26 -5.06
CA PHE A 235 -12.81 -3.83 -4.54
C PHE A 235 -12.94 -3.11 -3.20
N ALA A 236 -13.91 -2.21 -3.05
CA ALA A 236 -14.18 -1.49 -1.80
C ALA A 236 -14.53 -2.46 -0.66
N GLN A 237 -15.39 -3.46 -0.94
CA GLN A 237 -15.72 -4.52 0.01
C GLN A 237 -14.51 -5.38 0.38
N MET A 238 -13.65 -5.74 -0.58
CA MET A 238 -12.43 -6.51 -0.30
C MET A 238 -11.44 -5.72 0.55
N LEU A 239 -11.21 -4.44 0.23
CA LEU A 239 -10.36 -3.55 1.01
C LEU A 239 -10.89 -3.41 2.45
N THR A 240 -12.19 -3.24 2.60
CA THR A 240 -12.83 -3.12 3.93
C THR A 240 -12.75 -4.43 4.72
N ARG A 241 -12.99 -5.57 4.07
CA ARG A 241 -13.09 -6.88 4.74
C ARG A 241 -11.73 -7.46 5.12
N TYR A 242 -10.72 -7.28 4.28
CA TYR A 242 -9.43 -7.95 4.40
C TYR A 242 -8.24 -7.01 4.60
N GLY A 243 -8.43 -5.73 4.35
CA GLY A 243 -7.38 -4.73 4.44
C GLY A 243 -6.33 -4.84 3.34
N LEU A 244 -5.29 -4.01 3.47
CA LEU A 244 -4.17 -3.89 2.54
C LEU A 244 -2.84 -3.75 3.28
N GLY A 245 -1.77 -4.29 2.68
CA GLY A 245 -0.41 -4.14 3.20
C GLY A 245 0.05 -5.34 4.02
N ALA A 246 1.06 -5.13 4.85
CA ALA A 246 1.69 -6.18 5.62
C ALA A 246 1.03 -6.36 6.99
N LYS A 247 1.07 -7.59 7.51
CA LYS A 247 0.63 -7.95 8.87
C LYS A 247 -0.85 -7.63 9.16
N THR A 248 -1.73 -7.86 8.19
CA THR A 248 -3.18 -7.66 8.36
C THR A 248 -3.79 -8.49 9.51
N ASN A 249 -3.23 -9.67 9.80
CA ASN A 249 -3.62 -10.48 10.97
C ASN A 249 -3.29 -9.83 12.33
N TYR A 250 -2.40 -8.83 12.35
CA TYR A 250 -1.99 -8.09 13.56
C TYR A 250 -2.62 -6.69 13.61
N ASP A 251 -3.78 -6.53 12.95
CA ASP A 251 -4.59 -5.30 12.98
C ASP A 251 -4.00 -4.11 12.19
N PHE A 252 -3.04 -4.37 11.31
CA PHE A 252 -2.55 -3.38 10.34
C PHE A 252 -3.38 -3.39 9.05
N GLY A 253 -3.43 -2.27 8.37
CA GLY A 253 -3.97 -2.18 7.01
C GLY A 253 -5.49 -2.30 6.92
N ARG A 254 -6.21 -2.18 8.04
CA ARG A 254 -7.67 -2.09 8.04
C ARG A 254 -8.11 -0.80 7.38
N ILE A 255 -9.20 -0.90 6.61
CA ILE A 255 -9.80 0.21 5.89
C ILE A 255 -11.27 0.23 6.29
N ASP A 256 -11.73 1.36 6.80
CA ASP A 256 -13.14 1.61 7.12
C ASP A 256 -13.72 2.57 6.06
N GLN A 257 -15.02 2.48 5.82
CA GLN A 257 -15.78 3.43 4.97
C GLN A 257 -15.16 3.64 3.57
N ALA A 258 -14.95 2.55 2.82
CA ALA A 258 -14.47 2.65 1.45
C ALA A 258 -15.58 3.13 0.49
N THR A 259 -15.40 4.31 -0.10
CA THR A 259 -16.28 4.91 -1.13
C THR A 259 -15.53 5.08 -2.45
N TRP A 260 -16.23 5.12 -3.58
CA TRP A 260 -15.58 5.20 -4.89
C TRP A 260 -16.17 6.27 -5.79
N GLU A 261 -15.34 6.75 -6.71
CA GLU A 261 -15.71 7.69 -7.78
C GLU A 261 -15.13 7.23 -9.12
N LYS A 262 -15.83 7.58 -10.21
CA LYS A 262 -15.36 7.45 -11.60
C LYS A 262 -15.13 8.85 -12.16
N PHE A 263 -14.18 9.00 -13.06
CA PHE A 263 -13.87 10.27 -13.72
C PHE A 263 -13.50 10.09 -15.18
#